data_AF-A0A7V9HEQ2-F1
#
_entry.id   AF-A0A7V9HEQ2-F1
#
_cell.length_a   1.000
_cell.length_b   1.000
_cell.length_c   1.000
_cell.angle_alpha   90.00
_cell.angle_beta   90.00
_cell.angle_gamma   90.00
#
_symmetry.space_group_name_H-M   'P 1'
#
loop_
_entity.id
_entity.type
_entity.pdbx_description
1 polymer ?
#
loop_
_entity_poly.entity_id
_entity_poly.type
_entity_poly.pdbx_seq_one_letter_code
_entity_poly.pdbx_strand_id
1 'polypeptide(L)'
;MRAENDPDPEPEASPYSRAVRLSALAVIAVGAIVLIGGWVFDVRALRTVIPGAVGMKPLTALLLACGGIALLLVAPEGISARRARLGRVAATAPGLLAALVLGEMIFGWNLGIDEWPFVDHDGRAAGIATPGRFAPPTGVCFVVLTAALLSLDAGCTGRWRPSELFALPIAIVSLMGLIGYTYSIPAFYGPGSATKMAFHTAACFVALAVGILLARPRGRLLAMATTTDPGGVTVRRLLPLATVGPLILGWLHLKTVGAWDVFDLEVGTWWLSVATIGGLGAMIWWCAASLSR
;
A
#
# COMPACT_ATOMS: atom_id res chain seq x y z
N MET A 1 2.95 54.22 -12.97
CA MET A 1 2.58 53.14 -12.03
C MET A 1 3.08 51.83 -12.60
N ARG A 2 4.28 51.40 -12.19
CA ARG A 2 4.80 50.06 -12.50
C ARG A 2 4.20 49.13 -11.45
N ALA A 3 3.42 48.15 -11.88
CA ALA A 3 3.01 47.06 -11.02
C ALA A 3 4.28 46.35 -10.54
N GLU A 4 4.52 46.45 -9.24
CA GLU A 4 5.55 45.73 -8.52
C GLU A 4 5.21 44.24 -8.66
N ASN A 5 6.04 43.51 -9.40
CA ASN A 5 6.02 42.04 -9.43
C ASN A 5 6.40 41.60 -8.02
N ASP A 6 5.39 41.47 -7.15
CA ASP A 6 5.53 40.72 -5.91
C ASP A 6 5.90 39.29 -6.32
N PRO A 7 7.07 38.76 -5.93
CA PRO A 7 7.42 37.39 -6.25
C PRO A 7 6.34 36.47 -5.67
N ASP A 8 5.79 35.57 -6.51
CA ASP A 8 4.90 34.52 -6.03
C ASP A 8 5.52 33.89 -4.78
N PRO A 9 4.78 33.80 -3.66
CA PRO A 9 5.33 33.30 -2.41
C PRO A 9 5.97 31.94 -2.66
N GLU A 10 7.23 31.76 -2.22
CA GLU A 10 7.92 30.49 -2.30
C GLU A 10 6.99 29.38 -1.77
N PRO A 11 6.88 28.23 -2.45
CA PRO A 11 5.97 27.18 -2.03
C PRO A 11 6.37 26.72 -0.63
N GLU A 12 5.63 27.17 0.39
CA GLU A 12 5.81 26.74 1.77
C GLU A 12 5.81 25.21 1.81
N ALA A 13 6.89 24.65 2.33
CA ALA A 13 7.04 23.20 2.40
C ALA A 13 5.85 22.59 3.15
N SER A 14 5.09 21.73 2.48
CA SER A 14 3.96 21.00 3.08
C SER A 14 4.35 20.43 4.46
N PRO A 15 3.48 20.58 5.48
CA PRO A 15 3.75 20.06 6.82
C PRO A 15 3.97 18.54 6.84
N TYR A 16 3.48 17.83 5.81
CA TYR A 16 3.62 16.38 5.66
C TYR A 16 4.90 15.96 4.92
N SER A 17 5.73 16.90 4.46
CA SER A 17 6.92 16.60 3.67
C SER A 17 7.93 15.70 4.39
N ARG A 18 7.97 15.73 5.73
CA ARG A 18 8.78 14.79 6.54
C ARG A 18 8.20 13.37 6.48
N ALA A 19 6.89 13.23 6.68
CA ALA A 19 6.21 11.93 6.65
C ALA A 19 6.33 11.24 5.27
N VAL A 20 6.16 12.00 4.18
CA VAL A 20 6.35 11.50 2.81
C VAL A 20 7.77 11.03 2.57
N ARG A 21 8.77 11.79 3.05
CA ARG A 21 10.17 11.38 2.95
C ARG A 21 10.46 10.11 3.75
N LEU A 22 9.94 10.02 4.98
CA LEU A 22 10.12 8.85 5.82
C LEU A 22 9.47 7.60 5.22
N SER A 23 8.24 7.70 4.68
CA SER A 23 7.58 6.56 4.04
C SER A 23 8.36 6.08 2.81
N ALA A 24 8.81 7.00 1.97
CA ALA A 24 9.58 6.67 0.79
C ALA A 24 10.96 6.07 1.13
N LEU A 25 11.69 6.66 2.10
CA LEU A 25 12.97 6.12 2.58
C LEU A 25 12.82 4.74 3.21
N ALA A 26 11.75 4.51 3.99
CA ALA A 26 11.47 3.21 4.58
C ALA A 26 11.26 2.14 3.50
N VAL A 27 10.49 2.45 2.46
CA VAL A 27 10.23 1.52 1.35
C VAL A 27 11.51 1.23 0.55
N ILE A 28 12.34 2.24 0.31
CA ILE A 28 13.66 2.07 -0.32
C ILE A 28 14.53 1.15 0.53
N ALA A 29 14.60 1.40 1.85
CA ALA A 29 15.39 0.61 2.76
C ALA A 29 14.93 -0.85 2.79
N VAL A 30 13.62 -1.11 2.89
CA VAL A 30 13.08 -2.48 2.84
C VAL A 30 13.41 -3.15 1.52
N GLY A 31 13.19 -2.49 0.38
CA GLY A 31 13.54 -3.03 -0.94
C GLY A 31 15.04 -3.36 -1.05
N ALA A 32 15.93 -2.46 -0.60
CA ALA A 32 17.36 -2.68 -0.61
C ALA A 32 17.82 -3.79 0.35
N ILE A 33 17.25 -3.86 1.56
CA ILE A 33 17.55 -4.90 2.55
C ILE A 33 17.13 -6.27 2.00
N VAL A 34 15.96 -6.38 1.38
CA VAL A 34 15.51 -7.65 0.80
C VAL A 34 16.36 -8.02 -0.42
N LEU A 35 16.64 -7.08 -1.32
CA LEU A 35 17.38 -7.37 -2.54
C LEU A 35 18.86 -7.70 -2.27
N ILE A 36 19.53 -6.89 -1.46
CA ILE A 36 20.96 -7.08 -1.14
C ILE A 36 21.11 -8.08 0.00
N GLY A 37 20.50 -7.80 1.15
CA GLY A 37 20.54 -8.68 2.32
C GLY A 37 19.92 -10.05 2.05
N GLY A 38 18.69 -10.06 1.53
CA GLY A 38 17.96 -11.30 1.29
C GLY A 38 18.47 -12.08 0.09
N TRP A 39 18.61 -11.46 -1.08
CA TRP A 39 18.94 -12.18 -2.32
C TRP A 39 20.44 -12.29 -2.59
N VAL A 40 21.23 -11.21 -2.48
CA VAL A 40 22.69 -11.28 -2.72
C VAL A 40 23.41 -12.12 -1.66
N PHE A 41 23.11 -11.91 -0.38
CA PHE A 41 23.76 -12.65 0.73
C PHE A 41 23.05 -13.95 1.13
N ASP A 42 22.04 -14.36 0.37
CA ASP A 42 21.26 -15.58 0.60
C ASP A 42 20.58 -15.70 1.99
N VAL A 43 20.22 -14.58 2.61
CA VAL A 43 19.59 -14.56 3.94
C VAL A 43 18.07 -14.70 3.84
N ARG A 44 17.57 -15.94 3.95
CA ARG A 44 16.13 -16.26 3.86
C ARG A 44 15.25 -15.48 4.84
N ALA A 45 15.74 -15.20 6.05
CA ALA A 45 14.99 -14.44 7.06
C ALA A 45 14.63 -13.01 6.61
N LEU A 46 15.43 -12.42 5.72
CA LEU A 46 15.15 -11.09 5.16
C LEU A 46 14.15 -11.17 4.01
N ARG A 47 14.11 -12.30 3.27
CA ARG A 47 13.09 -12.55 2.24
C ARG A 47 11.73 -12.85 2.84
N THR A 48 11.70 -13.53 3.99
CA THR A 48 10.47 -14.04 4.62
C THR A 48 10.42 -13.60 6.07
N VAL A 49 9.70 -12.50 6.32
CA VAL A 49 9.54 -11.92 7.67
C VAL A 49 8.73 -12.82 8.61
N ILE A 50 7.71 -13.51 8.09
CA ILE A 50 6.87 -14.43 8.88
C ILE A 50 7.24 -15.86 8.50
N PRO A 51 7.76 -16.68 9.43
CA PRO A 51 8.10 -18.07 9.15
C PRO A 51 6.92 -18.82 8.51
N GLY A 52 7.18 -19.57 7.43
CA GLY A 52 6.15 -20.31 6.68
C GLY A 52 5.31 -19.47 5.70
N ALA A 53 5.48 -18.15 5.65
CA ALA A 53 4.85 -17.29 4.64
C ALA A 53 5.64 -17.23 3.32
N VAL A 54 4.99 -16.69 2.29
CA VAL A 54 5.66 -16.32 1.04
C VAL A 54 6.63 -15.17 1.27
N GLY A 55 7.85 -15.32 0.76
CA GLY A 55 8.88 -14.28 0.78
C GLY A 55 8.75 -13.28 -0.37
N MET A 56 9.30 -12.08 -0.19
CA MET A 56 9.35 -11.08 -1.26
C MET A 56 10.34 -11.49 -2.35
N LYS A 57 9.83 -11.51 -3.59
CA LYS A 57 10.59 -11.82 -4.80
C LYS A 57 11.60 -10.70 -5.14
N PRO A 58 12.69 -11.02 -5.85
CA PRO A 58 13.75 -10.06 -6.12
C PRO A 58 13.24 -8.86 -6.94
N LEU A 59 12.46 -9.13 -8.00
CA LEU A 59 11.86 -8.11 -8.83
C LEU A 59 10.95 -7.18 -8.00
N THR A 60 10.12 -7.74 -7.11
CA THR A 60 9.28 -6.94 -6.21
C THR A 60 10.08 -5.98 -5.34
N ALA A 61 11.20 -6.45 -4.77
CA ALA A 61 12.07 -5.62 -3.94
C ALA A 61 12.68 -4.45 -4.73
N LEU A 62 13.14 -4.72 -5.95
CA LEU A 62 13.65 -3.71 -6.87
C LEU A 62 12.58 -2.69 -7.25
N LEU A 63 11.39 -3.14 -7.65
CA LEU A 63 10.30 -2.27 -8.07
C LEU A 63 9.77 -1.39 -6.92
N LEU A 64 9.72 -1.91 -5.69
CA LEU A 64 9.40 -1.11 -4.51
C LEU A 64 10.46 -0.04 -4.24
N ALA A 65 11.74 -0.39 -4.32
CA ALA A 65 12.82 0.59 -4.18
C ALA A 65 12.71 1.69 -5.24
N CYS A 66 12.45 1.33 -6.51
CA CYS A 66 12.19 2.28 -7.58
C CYS A 66 10.96 3.17 -7.29
N GLY A 67 9.86 2.60 -6.80
CA GLY A 67 8.66 3.34 -6.41
C GLY A 67 8.90 4.33 -5.26
N GLY A 68 9.69 3.94 -4.26
CA GLY A 68 10.12 4.84 -3.18
C GLY A 68 11.03 5.96 -3.68
N ILE A 69 12.00 5.65 -4.55
CA ILE A 69 12.87 6.66 -5.19
C ILE A 69 12.03 7.63 -6.01
N ALA A 70 11.09 7.12 -6.80
CA ALA A 70 10.18 7.94 -7.58
C ALA A 70 9.41 8.92 -6.69
N LEU A 71 8.79 8.42 -5.60
CA LEU A 71 8.09 9.27 -4.64
C LEU A 71 9.00 10.34 -4.02
N LEU A 72 10.23 10.03 -3.62
CA LEU A 72 11.20 11.03 -3.12
C LEU A 72 11.55 12.11 -4.16
N LEU A 73 11.60 11.73 -5.44
CA LEU A 73 11.98 12.64 -6.51
C LEU A 73 10.83 13.56 -6.92
N VAL A 74 9.60 13.04 -6.99
CA VAL A 74 8.41 13.78 -7.46
C VAL A 74 7.58 14.44 -6.37
N ALA A 75 7.73 14.03 -5.10
CA ALA A 75 6.91 14.59 -4.01
C ALA A 75 7.16 16.07 -3.69
N PRO A 76 8.37 16.64 -3.75
CA PRO A 76 8.53 18.08 -3.48
C PRO A 76 7.90 18.95 -4.57
N GLU A 77 7.34 20.11 -4.18
CA GLU A 77 6.86 21.12 -5.13
C GLU A 77 8.03 22.02 -5.59
N GLY A 78 7.91 22.67 -6.76
CA GLY A 78 8.94 23.59 -7.28
C GLY A 78 10.25 22.92 -7.74
N ILE A 79 10.21 21.65 -8.14
CA ILE A 79 11.41 20.88 -8.55
C ILE A 79 11.94 21.26 -9.93
N SER A 80 13.26 21.11 -10.13
CA SER A 80 13.89 21.30 -11.44
C SER A 80 13.41 20.28 -12.48
N ALA A 81 13.40 20.67 -13.76
CA ALA A 81 12.97 19.80 -14.87
C ALA A 81 13.75 18.48 -14.94
N ARG A 82 15.06 18.50 -14.62
CA ARG A 82 15.90 17.30 -14.55
C ARG A 82 15.43 16.34 -13.46
N ARG A 83 15.15 16.84 -12.26
CA ARG A 83 14.64 16.04 -11.13
C ARG A 83 13.27 15.45 -11.45
N ALA A 84 12.37 16.26 -12.03
CA ALA A 84 11.05 15.80 -12.45
C ALA A 84 11.14 14.70 -13.52
N ARG A 85 12.07 14.82 -14.48
CA ARG A 85 12.30 13.78 -15.49
C ARG A 85 12.83 12.49 -14.86
N LEU A 86 13.83 12.56 -13.98
CA LEU A 86 14.36 11.39 -13.28
C LEU A 86 13.30 10.71 -12.43
N GLY A 87 12.49 11.47 -11.71
CA GLY A 87 11.37 10.96 -10.92
C GLY A 87 10.32 10.25 -11.77
N ARG A 88 9.95 10.82 -12.92
CA ARG A 88 9.03 10.17 -13.86
C ARG A 88 9.60 8.89 -14.46
N VAL A 89 10.89 8.87 -14.82
CA VAL A 89 11.56 7.66 -15.30
C VAL A 89 11.56 6.57 -14.21
N ALA A 90 11.90 6.93 -12.97
CA ALA A 90 11.86 6.01 -11.84
C ALA A 90 10.43 5.50 -11.56
N ALA A 91 9.41 6.34 -11.77
CA ALA A 91 8.00 5.96 -11.60
C ALA A 91 7.51 5.02 -12.71
N THR A 92 8.00 5.18 -13.96
CA THR A 92 7.57 4.35 -15.10
C THR A 92 8.05 2.91 -15.03
N ALA A 93 9.26 2.67 -14.49
CA ALA A 93 9.87 1.35 -14.52
C ALA A 93 9.04 0.27 -13.77
N PRO A 94 8.54 0.50 -12.54
CA PRO A 94 7.66 -0.43 -11.85
C PRO A 94 6.43 -0.85 -12.66
N GLY A 95 5.71 0.11 -13.24
CA GLY A 95 4.48 -0.17 -13.98
C GLY A 95 4.72 -0.90 -15.28
N LEU A 96 5.78 -0.53 -16.02
CA LEU A 96 6.14 -1.20 -17.27
C LEU A 96 6.54 -2.65 -17.03
N LEU A 97 7.46 -2.90 -16.10
CA LEU A 97 7.89 -4.26 -15.77
C LEU A 97 6.74 -5.08 -15.17
N ALA A 98 5.88 -4.46 -14.36
CA ALA A 98 4.71 -5.14 -13.84
C ALA A 98 3.69 -5.51 -14.92
N ALA A 99 3.44 -4.62 -15.88
CA ALA A 99 2.55 -4.89 -17.00
C ALA A 99 3.09 -6.02 -17.90
N LEU A 100 4.40 -6.08 -18.14
CA LEU A 100 5.02 -7.17 -18.90
C LEU A 100 4.84 -8.53 -18.20
N VAL A 101 5.12 -8.61 -16.90
CA VAL A 101 4.94 -9.85 -16.11
C VAL A 101 3.46 -10.25 -16.00
N LEU A 102 2.54 -9.29 -15.87
CA LEU A 102 1.11 -9.59 -15.94
C LEU A 102 0.71 -10.10 -17.35
N GLY A 103 1.31 -9.56 -18.40
CA GLY A 103 1.16 -10.05 -19.77
C GLY A 103 1.62 -11.50 -19.92
N GLU A 104 2.76 -11.87 -19.33
CA GLU A 104 3.21 -13.27 -19.26
C GLU A 104 2.18 -14.19 -18.59
N MET A 105 1.53 -13.72 -17.51
CA MET A 105 0.49 -14.50 -16.82
C MET A 105 -0.77 -14.70 -17.67
N ILE A 106 -1.17 -13.69 -18.44
CA ILE A 106 -2.41 -13.73 -19.23
C ILE A 106 -2.23 -14.50 -20.54
N PHE A 107 -1.13 -14.24 -21.24
CA PHE A 107 -0.87 -14.82 -22.56
C PHE A 107 -0.05 -16.13 -22.52
N GLY A 108 0.45 -16.51 -21.34
CA GLY A 108 1.29 -17.69 -21.17
C GLY A 108 2.69 -17.54 -21.80
N TRP A 109 3.14 -16.31 -22.03
CA TRP A 109 4.49 -16.04 -22.53
C TRP A 109 5.55 -16.24 -21.45
N ASN A 110 6.77 -16.50 -21.89
CA ASN A 110 7.95 -16.53 -21.02
C ASN A 110 8.99 -15.56 -21.56
N LEU A 111 9.00 -14.33 -21.05
CA LEU A 111 10.03 -13.32 -21.34
C LEU A 111 11.23 -13.45 -20.39
N GLY A 112 11.13 -14.31 -19.36
CA GLY A 112 12.17 -14.57 -18.37
C GLY A 112 12.39 -13.41 -17.39
N ILE A 113 11.42 -12.49 -17.28
CA ILE A 113 11.54 -11.32 -16.40
C ILE A 113 11.43 -11.71 -14.93
N ASP A 114 10.69 -12.79 -14.65
CA ASP A 114 10.44 -13.32 -13.31
C ASP A 114 11.68 -13.87 -12.60
N GLU A 115 12.70 -14.30 -13.33
CA GLU A 115 13.97 -14.79 -12.76
C GLU A 115 15.12 -13.77 -12.87
N TRP A 116 14.81 -12.54 -13.28
CA TRP A 116 15.71 -11.40 -13.21
C TRP A 116 15.35 -10.52 -12.00
N PRO A 117 16.31 -10.03 -11.19
CA PRO A 117 17.78 -10.19 -11.31
C PRO A 117 18.36 -11.48 -10.72
N PHE A 118 17.57 -12.26 -9.96
CA PHE A 118 18.03 -13.47 -9.27
C PHE A 118 17.08 -14.64 -9.54
N VAL A 119 17.67 -15.81 -9.76
CA VAL A 119 16.94 -17.07 -9.95
C VAL A 119 16.39 -17.56 -8.60
N ASP A 120 15.11 -17.92 -8.58
CA ASP A 120 14.43 -18.38 -7.37
C ASP A 120 14.59 -19.90 -7.17
N HIS A 121 15.75 -20.30 -6.68
CA HIS A 121 16.07 -21.70 -6.39
C HIS A 121 15.13 -22.33 -5.37
N ASP A 122 14.72 -21.57 -4.34
CA ASP A 122 13.77 -22.02 -3.31
C ASP A 122 12.40 -22.34 -3.93
N GLY A 123 11.91 -21.46 -4.81
CA GLY A 123 10.65 -21.65 -5.53
C GLY A 123 10.68 -22.88 -6.46
N ARG A 124 11.79 -23.10 -7.16
CA ARG A 124 12.00 -24.29 -8.00
C ARG A 124 12.00 -25.58 -7.16
N ALA A 125 12.73 -25.60 -6.05
CA ALA A 125 12.80 -26.75 -5.15
C ALA A 125 11.43 -27.06 -4.52
N ALA A 126 10.59 -26.05 -4.31
CA ALA A 126 9.22 -26.20 -3.82
C ALA A 126 8.21 -26.60 -4.91
N GLY A 127 8.62 -26.78 -6.17
CA GLY A 127 7.74 -27.16 -7.28
C GLY A 127 6.77 -26.06 -7.71
N ILE A 128 7.09 -24.79 -7.45
CA ILE A 128 6.26 -23.67 -7.90
C ILE A 128 6.34 -23.56 -9.42
N ALA A 129 5.19 -23.53 -10.10
CA ALA A 129 5.11 -23.54 -11.56
C ALA A 129 5.80 -22.34 -12.24
N THR A 130 5.84 -21.17 -11.58
CA THR A 130 6.50 -19.95 -12.05
C THR A 130 7.35 -19.33 -10.93
N PRO A 131 8.58 -19.84 -10.73
CA PRO A 131 9.51 -19.34 -9.72
C PRO A 131 9.87 -17.86 -9.98
N GLY A 132 10.19 -17.11 -8.91
CA GLY A 132 10.61 -15.71 -9.03
C GLY A 132 9.48 -14.71 -9.34
N ARG A 133 8.37 -15.18 -9.92
CA ARG A 133 7.22 -14.35 -10.28
C ARG A 133 6.48 -13.85 -9.04
N PHE A 134 6.13 -12.56 -9.04
CA PHE A 134 5.28 -11.99 -8.00
C PHE A 134 3.80 -12.30 -8.21
N ALA A 135 2.99 -12.12 -7.16
CA ALA A 135 1.57 -12.37 -7.23
C ALA A 135 0.81 -11.37 -8.12
N PRO A 136 -0.27 -11.78 -8.82
CA PRO A 136 -1.12 -10.87 -9.60
C PRO A 136 -1.53 -9.56 -8.88
N PRO A 137 -2.00 -9.57 -7.61
CA PRO A 137 -2.32 -8.33 -6.89
C PRO A 137 -1.11 -7.40 -6.73
N THR A 138 0.10 -7.93 -6.58
CA THR A 138 1.34 -7.15 -6.52
C THR A 138 1.61 -6.44 -7.84
N GLY A 139 1.45 -7.14 -8.96
CA GLY A 139 1.60 -6.55 -10.30
C GLY A 139 0.60 -5.42 -10.55
N VAL A 140 -0.68 -5.66 -10.23
CA VAL A 140 -1.73 -4.63 -10.37
C VAL A 140 -1.40 -3.40 -9.51
N CYS A 141 -0.95 -3.60 -8.26
CA CYS A 141 -0.53 -2.49 -7.41
C CYS A 141 0.61 -1.67 -8.01
N PHE A 142 1.60 -2.29 -8.66
CA PHE A 142 2.69 -1.55 -9.33
C PHE A 142 2.22 -0.74 -10.55
N VAL A 143 1.31 -1.29 -11.35
CA VAL A 143 0.72 -0.57 -12.49
C VAL A 143 -0.06 0.65 -12.00
N VAL A 144 -0.91 0.46 -10.98
CA VAL A 144 -1.70 1.55 -10.39
C VAL A 144 -0.80 2.56 -9.66
N LEU A 145 0.25 2.11 -8.98
CA LEU A 145 1.26 2.97 -8.33
C LEU A 145 1.93 3.90 -9.34
N THR A 146 2.28 3.36 -10.51
CA THR A 146 2.89 4.14 -11.60
C THR A 146 1.93 5.23 -12.08
N ALA A 147 0.66 4.90 -12.30
CA ALA A 147 -0.36 5.89 -12.65
C ALA A 147 -0.52 6.95 -11.55
N ALA A 148 -0.50 6.56 -10.28
CA ALA A 148 -0.60 7.46 -9.14
C ALA A 148 0.57 8.46 -9.07
N LEU A 149 1.80 7.97 -9.24
CA LEU A 149 3.02 8.79 -9.20
C LEU A 149 3.14 9.72 -10.42
N LEU A 150 2.78 9.25 -11.62
CA LEU A 150 2.84 10.07 -12.83
C LEU A 150 1.74 11.14 -12.88
N SER A 151 0.63 10.92 -12.18
CA SER A 151 -0.47 11.88 -12.06
C SER A 151 -0.40 12.76 -10.80
N LEU A 152 0.72 12.75 -10.07
CA LEU A 152 0.86 13.48 -8.81
C LEU A 152 0.70 15.00 -8.98
N ASP A 153 1.17 15.53 -10.11
CA ASP A 153 1.08 16.94 -10.51
C ASP A 153 -0.04 17.21 -11.51
N ALA A 154 -0.86 16.19 -11.83
CA ALA A 154 -2.04 16.43 -12.64
C ALA A 154 -2.99 17.36 -11.88
N GLY A 155 -3.52 18.36 -12.59
CA GLY A 155 -4.55 19.23 -12.03
C GLY A 155 -5.76 18.44 -11.54
N CYS A 156 -6.59 19.06 -10.70
CA CYS A 156 -7.82 18.42 -10.24
C CYS A 156 -8.77 18.20 -11.44
N THR A 157 -9.12 16.95 -11.72
CA THR A 157 -10.24 16.64 -12.64
C THR A 157 -11.52 16.72 -11.82
N GLY A 158 -12.14 17.91 -11.81
CA GLY A 158 -13.27 18.20 -10.92
C GLY A 158 -12.83 18.29 -9.46
N ARG A 159 -13.43 17.48 -8.57
CA ARG A 159 -13.24 17.57 -7.10
C ARG A 159 -12.18 16.61 -6.54
N TRP A 160 -11.61 15.73 -7.36
CA TRP A 160 -10.66 14.70 -6.95
C TRP A 160 -9.36 14.83 -7.74
N ARG A 161 -8.23 14.48 -7.11
CA ARG A 161 -6.95 14.35 -7.82
C ARG A 161 -6.80 12.91 -8.31
N PRO A 162 -6.38 12.68 -9.57
CA PRO A 162 -6.21 11.32 -10.09
C PRO A 162 -5.27 10.46 -9.22
N SER A 163 -4.22 11.06 -8.65
CA SER A 163 -3.30 10.37 -7.74
C SER A 163 -3.97 9.82 -6.48
N GLU A 164 -5.00 10.49 -5.94
CA GLU A 164 -5.80 10.00 -4.81
C GLU A 164 -6.66 8.80 -5.22
N LEU A 165 -7.28 8.87 -6.40
CA LEU A 165 -8.12 7.79 -6.93
C LEU A 165 -7.31 6.51 -7.18
N PHE A 166 -6.04 6.63 -7.56
CA PHE A 166 -5.15 5.48 -7.72
C PHE A 166 -4.52 5.00 -6.42
N ALA A 167 -4.22 5.89 -5.47
CA ALA A 167 -3.65 5.51 -4.17
C ALA A 167 -4.64 4.66 -3.33
N LEU A 168 -5.94 4.92 -3.42
CA LEU A 168 -6.97 4.22 -2.65
C LEU A 168 -7.02 2.70 -2.95
N PRO A 169 -7.17 2.23 -4.20
CA PRO A 169 -7.12 0.81 -4.53
C PRO A 169 -5.84 0.11 -4.04
N ILE A 170 -4.68 0.76 -4.16
CA ILE A 170 -3.40 0.22 -3.67
C ILE A 170 -3.48 -0.03 -2.17
N ALA A 171 -3.96 0.96 -1.41
CA ALA A 171 -4.13 0.84 0.03
C ALA A 171 -5.12 -0.29 0.39
N ILE A 172 -6.26 -0.37 -0.30
CA ILE A 172 -7.29 -1.40 -0.04
C ILE A 172 -6.73 -2.80 -0.28
N VAL A 173 -6.17 -3.06 -1.47
CA VAL A 173 -5.61 -4.38 -1.83
C VAL A 173 -4.50 -4.79 -0.87
N SER A 174 -3.67 -3.83 -0.46
CA SER A 174 -2.55 -4.09 0.45
C SER A 174 -3.01 -4.35 1.88
N LEU A 175 -4.00 -3.59 2.36
CA LEU A 175 -4.62 -3.83 3.65
C LEU A 175 -5.33 -5.19 3.69
N MET A 176 -6.04 -5.58 2.63
CA MET A 176 -6.64 -6.92 2.52
C MET A 176 -5.58 -8.02 2.67
N GLY A 177 -4.42 -7.85 2.03
CA GLY A 177 -3.27 -8.74 2.21
C GLY A 177 -2.84 -8.84 3.68
N LEU A 178 -2.60 -7.69 4.33
CA LEU A 178 -2.19 -7.63 5.75
C LEU A 178 -3.24 -8.27 6.69
N ILE A 179 -4.53 -8.01 6.46
CA ILE A 179 -5.63 -8.61 7.23
C ILE A 179 -5.62 -10.13 7.05
N GLY A 180 -5.40 -10.62 5.83
CA GLY A 180 -5.26 -12.04 5.52
C GLY A 180 -4.15 -12.72 6.33
N TYR A 181 -3.01 -12.03 6.55
CA TYR A 181 -1.95 -12.49 7.45
C TYR A 181 -2.42 -12.52 8.92
N THR A 182 -3.01 -11.44 9.41
CA THR A 182 -3.50 -11.34 10.80
C THR A 182 -4.53 -12.44 11.13
N TYR A 183 -5.38 -12.76 10.16
CA TYR A 183 -6.44 -13.75 10.30
C TYR A 183 -5.95 -15.17 9.99
N SER A 184 -4.70 -15.33 9.54
CA SER A 184 -4.12 -16.61 9.12
C SER A 184 -4.95 -17.33 8.04
N ILE A 185 -5.58 -16.58 7.14
CA ILE A 185 -6.45 -17.14 6.09
C ILE A 185 -5.58 -17.87 5.05
N PRO A 186 -5.76 -19.19 4.82
CA PRO A 186 -4.91 -19.96 3.89
C PRO A 186 -4.88 -19.46 2.45
N ALA A 187 -5.91 -18.73 2.01
CA ALA A 187 -5.95 -18.08 0.71
C ALA A 187 -4.92 -16.93 0.58
N PHE A 188 -4.64 -16.21 1.68
CA PHE A 188 -3.76 -15.04 1.70
C PHE A 188 -2.42 -15.30 2.42
N TYR A 189 -2.36 -16.34 3.24
CA TYR A 189 -1.21 -16.73 4.07
C TYR A 189 -0.80 -18.18 3.83
N GLY A 190 0.47 -18.53 4.07
CA GLY A 190 1.01 -19.89 3.97
C GLY A 190 2.12 -20.06 2.93
N PRO A 191 2.68 -21.28 2.79
CA PRO A 191 3.85 -21.53 1.97
C PRO A 191 3.54 -21.45 0.46
N GLY A 192 4.57 -21.11 -0.31
CA GLY A 192 4.74 -21.43 -1.73
C GLY A 192 3.51 -21.29 -2.64
N SER A 193 2.91 -20.09 -2.73
CA SER A 193 1.87 -19.82 -3.73
C SER A 193 2.26 -18.64 -4.62
N ALA A 194 2.11 -18.83 -5.94
CA ALA A 194 2.26 -17.78 -6.95
C ALA A 194 1.19 -16.68 -6.84
N THR A 195 0.16 -16.84 -6.00
CA THR A 195 -0.95 -15.88 -5.87
C THR A 195 -0.89 -15.01 -4.62
N LYS A 196 0.02 -15.30 -3.68
CA LYS A 196 0.07 -14.62 -2.37
C LYS A 196 1.09 -13.50 -2.37
N MET A 197 0.68 -12.32 -1.93
CA MET A 197 1.57 -11.17 -1.73
C MET A 197 2.32 -11.32 -0.40
N ALA A 198 3.63 -11.08 -0.37
CA ALA A 198 4.41 -11.12 0.86
C ALA A 198 4.00 -10.01 1.85
N PHE A 199 4.08 -10.29 3.15
CA PHE A 199 3.65 -9.37 4.22
C PHE A 199 4.28 -7.98 4.12
N HIS A 200 5.61 -7.92 4.01
CA HIS A 200 6.36 -6.67 3.94
C HIS A 200 6.18 -5.96 2.58
N THR A 201 5.83 -6.67 1.51
CA THR A 201 5.37 -6.06 0.25
C THR A 201 4.09 -5.27 0.47
N ALA A 202 3.11 -5.88 1.14
CA ALA A 202 1.84 -5.22 1.45
C ALA A 202 2.04 -3.97 2.34
N ALA A 203 2.88 -4.09 3.38
CA ALA A 203 3.23 -2.96 4.23
C ALA A 203 3.90 -1.81 3.45
N CYS A 204 4.81 -2.13 2.51
CA CYS A 204 5.45 -1.12 1.66
C CYS A 204 4.44 -0.42 0.73
N PHE A 205 3.50 -1.15 0.13
CA PHE A 205 2.46 -0.52 -0.69
C PHE A 205 1.54 0.39 0.12
N VAL A 206 1.17 0.00 1.35
CA VAL A 206 0.44 0.90 2.26
C VAL A 206 1.26 2.17 2.54
N ALA A 207 2.55 2.03 2.85
CA ALA A 207 3.43 3.18 3.09
C ALA A 207 3.56 4.11 1.87
N LEU A 208 3.67 3.55 0.66
CA LEU A 208 3.67 4.31 -0.59
C LEU A 208 2.33 5.01 -0.84
N ALA A 209 1.21 4.31 -0.67
CA ALA A 209 -0.13 4.89 -0.87
C ALA A 209 -0.37 6.06 0.10
N VAL A 210 -0.04 5.89 1.38
CA VAL A 210 -0.07 6.98 2.38
C VAL A 210 0.87 8.12 1.98
N GLY A 211 2.10 7.81 1.54
CA GLY A 211 3.05 8.81 1.07
C GLY A 211 2.51 9.64 -0.12
N ILE A 212 1.81 9.02 -1.06
CA ILE A 212 1.18 9.71 -2.20
C ILE A 212 0.04 10.62 -1.73
N LEU A 213 -0.83 10.15 -0.84
CA LEU A 213 -1.92 10.95 -0.27
C LEU A 213 -1.38 12.17 0.51
N LEU A 214 -0.26 12.00 1.21
CA LEU A 214 0.39 13.06 1.99
C LEU A 214 1.21 14.04 1.13
N ALA A 215 1.68 13.63 -0.06
CA ALA A 215 2.52 14.44 -0.93
C ALA A 215 1.82 15.71 -1.45
N ARG A 216 0.48 15.69 -1.53
CA ARG A 216 -0.31 16.81 -2.04
C ARG A 216 -1.47 17.13 -1.08
N PRO A 217 -1.24 17.95 -0.04
CA PRO A 217 -2.23 18.21 1.00
C PRO A 217 -3.50 18.94 0.54
N ARG A 218 -3.45 19.54 -0.65
CA ARG A 218 -4.61 20.15 -1.32
C ARG A 218 -5.55 19.13 -1.97
N GLY A 219 -5.25 17.84 -1.88
CA GLY A 219 -6.16 16.75 -2.29
C GLY A 219 -7.38 16.66 -1.37
N ARG A 220 -8.50 16.16 -1.90
CA ARG A 220 -9.78 16.17 -1.19
C ARG A 220 -9.78 15.26 0.02
N LEU A 221 -9.12 14.10 -0.03
CA LEU A 221 -9.09 13.14 1.07
C LEU A 221 -8.29 13.68 2.26
N LEU A 222 -7.08 14.16 1.98
CA LEU A 222 -6.25 14.72 3.04
C LEU A 222 -6.84 16.02 3.55
N ALA A 223 -7.39 16.88 2.69
CA ALA A 223 -8.10 18.08 3.12
C ALA A 223 -9.25 17.72 4.08
N MET A 224 -10.15 16.80 3.72
CA MET A 224 -11.23 16.36 4.62
C MET A 224 -10.71 15.73 5.92
N ALA A 225 -9.58 15.01 5.90
CA ALA A 225 -9.01 14.42 7.11
C ALA A 225 -8.29 15.44 8.00
N THR A 226 -7.94 16.62 7.50
CA THR A 226 -7.08 17.60 8.18
C THR A 226 -7.79 18.90 8.52
N THR A 227 -8.95 19.16 7.93
CA THR A 227 -9.79 20.32 8.26
C THR A 227 -10.26 20.28 9.71
N THR A 228 -10.39 21.46 10.31
CA THR A 228 -10.88 21.65 11.69
C THR A 228 -12.40 21.69 11.78
N ASP A 229 -13.09 21.55 10.64
CA ASP A 229 -14.54 21.52 10.58
C ASP A 229 -15.11 20.25 11.25
N PRO A 230 -16.41 20.26 11.62
CA PRO A 230 -17.11 19.09 12.14
C PRO A 230 -16.90 17.83 11.27
N GLY A 231 -16.84 18.00 9.94
CA GLY A 231 -16.57 16.92 8.99
C GLY A 231 -15.20 16.28 9.21
N GLY A 232 -14.13 17.07 9.32
CA GLY A 232 -12.79 16.54 9.55
C GLY A 232 -12.58 15.92 10.92
N VAL A 233 -13.21 16.46 11.97
CA VAL A 233 -13.23 15.80 13.29
C VAL A 233 -13.91 14.43 13.20
N THR A 234 -15.04 14.36 12.49
CA THR A 234 -15.78 13.12 12.26
C THR A 234 -14.93 12.10 11.53
N VAL A 235 -14.23 12.48 10.45
CA VAL A 235 -13.35 11.58 9.68
C VAL A 235 -12.22 11.05 10.57
N ARG A 236 -11.53 11.91 11.33
CA ARG A 236 -10.40 11.50 12.19
C ARG A 236 -10.81 10.56 13.32
N ARG A 237 -12.06 10.62 13.79
CA ARG A 237 -12.60 9.72 14.83
C ARG A 237 -13.21 8.46 14.24
N LEU A 238 -14.17 8.61 13.31
CA LEU A 238 -14.89 7.47 12.74
C LEU A 238 -14.01 6.59 11.87
N LEU A 239 -13.15 7.14 11.01
CA LEU A 239 -12.44 6.33 10.02
C LEU A 239 -11.52 5.29 10.69
N PRO A 240 -10.67 5.63 11.69
CA PRO A 240 -9.87 4.63 12.39
C PRO A 240 -10.72 3.59 13.11
N LEU A 241 -11.80 3.99 13.81
CA LEU A 241 -12.64 3.06 14.56
C LEU A 241 -13.48 2.15 13.64
N ALA A 242 -14.03 2.68 12.56
CA ALA A 242 -14.78 1.94 11.54
C ALA A 242 -13.90 0.95 10.79
N THR A 243 -12.59 1.20 10.74
CA THR A 243 -11.63 0.28 10.12
C THR A 243 -11.13 -0.74 11.13
N VAL A 244 -10.60 -0.31 12.29
CA VAL A 244 -9.96 -1.19 13.28
C VAL A 244 -10.97 -2.02 14.05
N GLY A 245 -12.13 -1.47 14.40
CA GLY A 245 -13.16 -2.16 15.19
C GLY A 245 -13.64 -3.47 14.52
N PRO A 246 -14.17 -3.42 13.29
CA PRO A 246 -14.56 -4.63 12.56
C PRO A 246 -13.41 -5.62 12.34
N LEU A 247 -12.16 -5.14 12.24
CA LEU A 247 -11.00 -6.02 12.10
C LEU A 247 -10.69 -6.80 13.38
N ILE A 248 -10.80 -6.16 14.54
CA ILE A 248 -10.64 -6.85 15.82
C ILE A 248 -11.79 -7.86 16.02
N LEU A 249 -13.03 -7.45 15.74
CA LEU A 249 -14.19 -8.31 15.89
C LEU A 249 -14.13 -9.53 14.94
N GLY A 250 -13.73 -9.32 13.68
CA GLY A 250 -13.56 -10.39 12.72
C GLY A 250 -12.44 -11.37 13.11
N TRP A 251 -11.31 -10.86 13.61
CA TRP A 251 -10.25 -11.72 14.15
C TRP A 251 -10.75 -12.55 15.34
N LEU A 252 -11.46 -11.93 16.27
CA LEU A 252 -12.03 -12.61 17.43
C LEU A 252 -13.02 -13.70 17.00
N HIS A 253 -13.88 -13.40 16.03
CA HIS A 253 -14.82 -14.38 15.46
C HIS A 253 -14.10 -15.61 14.90
N LEU A 254 -13.03 -15.43 14.12
CA LEU A 254 -12.26 -16.56 13.60
C LEU A 254 -11.59 -17.38 14.71
N LYS A 255 -11.16 -16.74 15.79
CA LYS A 255 -10.57 -17.44 16.94
C LYS A 255 -11.62 -18.19 17.74
N THR A 256 -12.79 -17.61 17.99
CA THR A 256 -13.86 -18.27 18.75
C THR A 256 -14.48 -19.43 17.98
N VAL A 257 -14.67 -19.29 16.66
CA VAL A 257 -15.26 -20.36 15.83
C VAL A 257 -14.26 -21.44 15.45
N GLY A 258 -12.98 -21.09 15.25
CA GLY A 258 -11.98 -22.04 14.78
C GLY A 258 -11.02 -22.53 15.86
N ALA A 259 -10.24 -21.61 16.43
CA ALA A 259 -9.08 -21.99 17.23
C ALA A 259 -9.41 -22.33 18.69
N TRP A 260 -10.41 -21.68 19.26
CA TRP A 260 -10.83 -21.85 20.65
C TRP A 260 -12.06 -22.73 20.80
N ASP A 261 -12.77 -23.00 19.70
CA ASP A 261 -13.96 -23.86 19.67
C ASP A 261 -15.03 -23.44 20.70
N VAL A 262 -15.19 -22.12 20.88
CA VAL A 262 -16.10 -21.52 21.87
C VAL A 262 -17.51 -21.37 21.29
N PHE A 263 -17.61 -21.07 20.00
CA PHE A 263 -18.87 -20.86 19.31
C PHE A 263 -18.91 -21.66 18.01
N ASP A 264 -20.07 -22.22 17.68
CA ASP A 264 -20.30 -22.71 16.32
C ASP A 264 -20.37 -21.55 15.32
N LEU A 265 -20.22 -21.86 14.03
CA LEU A 265 -20.21 -20.87 12.95
C LEU A 265 -21.44 -19.96 12.97
N GLU A 266 -22.62 -20.52 13.22
CA GLU A 266 -23.89 -19.78 13.26
C GLU A 266 -23.90 -18.76 14.42
N VAL A 267 -23.60 -19.23 15.63
CA VAL A 267 -23.56 -18.40 16.85
C VAL A 267 -22.46 -17.36 16.77
N GLY A 268 -21.28 -17.73 16.29
CA GLY A 268 -20.16 -16.81 16.10
C GLY A 268 -20.48 -15.72 15.07
N THR A 269 -21.17 -16.04 13.98
CA THR A 269 -21.55 -15.08 12.94
C THR A 269 -22.64 -14.13 13.44
N TRP A 270 -23.60 -14.65 14.20
CA TRP A 270 -24.60 -13.85 14.88
C TRP A 270 -23.96 -12.84 15.85
N TRP A 271 -23.04 -13.29 16.72
CA TRP A 271 -22.29 -12.42 17.63
C TRP A 271 -21.49 -11.35 16.91
N LEU A 272 -20.77 -11.71 15.85
CA LEU A 272 -20.02 -10.76 15.02
C LEU A 272 -20.94 -9.68 14.46
N SER A 273 -22.11 -10.06 13.94
CA SER A 273 -23.09 -9.14 13.36
C SER A 273 -23.63 -8.18 14.41
N VAL A 274 -24.06 -8.69 15.57
CA VAL A 274 -24.56 -7.87 16.69
C VAL A 274 -23.49 -6.92 17.22
N ALA A 275 -22.26 -7.42 17.44
CA ALA A 275 -21.16 -6.60 17.92
C ALA A 275 -20.76 -5.50 16.92
N THR A 276 -20.78 -5.81 15.62
CA THR A 276 -20.48 -4.82 14.57
C THR A 276 -21.56 -3.75 14.49
N ILE A 277 -22.84 -4.14 14.51
CA ILE A 277 -23.97 -3.19 14.48
C ILE A 277 -23.95 -2.30 15.73
N GLY A 278 -23.82 -2.90 16.91
CA GLY A 278 -23.77 -2.18 18.18
C GLY A 278 -22.55 -1.25 18.28
N GLY A 279 -21.38 -1.73 17.83
CA GLY A 279 -20.15 -0.95 17.79
C GLY A 279 -20.24 0.25 16.84
N LEU A 280 -20.74 0.04 15.62
CA LEU A 280 -20.97 1.13 14.65
C LEU A 280 -21.99 2.14 15.19
N GLY A 281 -23.09 1.67 15.79
CA GLY A 281 -24.10 2.53 16.42
C GLY A 281 -23.53 3.38 17.55
N ALA A 282 -22.78 2.77 18.47
CA ALA A 282 -22.11 3.46 19.57
C ALA A 282 -21.08 4.49 19.07
N MET A 283 -20.35 4.15 18.02
CA MET A 283 -19.36 5.02 17.39
C MET A 283 -20.01 6.24 16.72
N ILE A 284 -21.13 6.04 16.01
CA ILE A 284 -21.93 7.12 15.42
C ILE A 284 -22.48 8.02 16.53
N TRP A 285 -23.07 7.43 17.57
CA TRP A 285 -23.61 8.17 18.72
C TRP A 285 -22.52 9.00 19.42
N TRP A 286 -21.36 8.40 19.67
CA TRP A 286 -20.23 9.09 20.29
C TRP A 286 -19.75 10.27 19.43
N CYS A 287 -19.63 10.08 18.11
CA CYS A 287 -19.28 11.18 17.23
C CYS A 287 -20.33 12.29 17.25
N ALA A 288 -21.62 11.96 17.15
CA ALA A 288 -22.70 12.94 17.21
C ALA A 288 -22.68 13.75 18.54
N ALA A 289 -22.58 13.06 19.68
CA ALA A 289 -22.52 13.69 21.00
C ALA A 289 -21.27 14.55 21.22
N SER A 290 -20.18 14.25 20.49
CA SER A 290 -18.93 15.00 20.55
C SER A 290 -18.87 16.23 19.65
N LEU A 291 -19.78 16.31 18.66
CA LEU A 291 -19.94 17.47 17.78
C LEU A 291 -20.98 18.46 18.30
N SER A 292 -21.88 18.00 19.17
CA SER A 292 -22.90 18.84 19.82
C SER A 292 -22.39 19.59 21.06
N ARG A 293 -21.09 19.52 21.36
CA ARG A 293 -20.41 20.22 22.47
C ARG A 293 -19.47 21.27 21.90
#